data_AF-A0A1Y4CLI3-F1
#
_entry.id   AF-A0A1Y4CLI3-F1
#
_cell.length_a   1.000
_cell.length_b   1.000
_cell.length_c   1.000
_cell.angle_alpha   90.00
_cell.angle_beta   90.00
_cell.angle_gamma   90.00
#
_symmetry.space_group_name_H-M   'P 1'
#
loop_
_entity.id
_entity.type
_entity.pdbx_description
1 polymer ?
#
loop_
_entity_poly.entity_id
_entity_poly.type
_entity_poly.pdbx_seq_one_letter_code
_entity_poly.pdbx_strand_id
1 'polypeptide(L)'
;MDARALFLHQVKKFVEKNGFVLVPREQNVTFMAERGMTMDDLRRVILSLEPKDMFDGPEQDRDPRFRDKWTVAEFSPAYGSETLYLKLSVRTDAERCKCLSVKLFVDRRETRK
;
A
#
# COMPACT_ATOMS: atom_id res chain seq x y z
N MET A 1 -1.18 -19.18 -9.94
CA MET A 1 -1.46 -17.75 -9.62
C MET A 1 -0.13 -17.14 -9.22
N ASP A 2 0.28 -16.04 -9.86
CA ASP A 2 1.51 -15.34 -9.52
C ASP A 2 1.47 -14.80 -8.07
N ALA A 3 2.62 -14.72 -7.39
CA ALA A 3 2.69 -14.31 -5.99
C ALA A 3 2.15 -12.87 -5.79
N ARG A 4 2.38 -11.97 -6.75
CA ARG A 4 1.86 -10.59 -6.71
C ARG A 4 0.34 -10.59 -6.84
N ALA A 5 -0.19 -11.37 -7.77
CA ALA A 5 -1.63 -11.51 -7.97
C ALA A 5 -2.33 -12.09 -6.72
N LEU A 6 -1.72 -13.08 -6.06
CA LEU A 6 -2.26 -13.65 -4.82
C LEU A 6 -2.26 -12.63 -3.67
N PHE A 7 -1.13 -11.93 -3.46
CA PHE A 7 -1.04 -10.89 -2.43
C PHE A 7 -2.07 -9.79 -2.65
N LEU A 8 -2.18 -9.30 -3.89
CA LEU A 8 -3.14 -8.25 -4.24
C LEU A 8 -4.58 -8.72 -4.06
N HIS A 9 -4.89 -9.96 -4.41
CA HIS A 9 -6.21 -10.55 -4.15
C HIS A 9 -6.53 -10.53 -2.64
N GLN A 10 -5.58 -10.89 -1.77
CA GLN A 10 -5.75 -10.84 -0.32
C GLN A 10 -5.95 -9.41 0.20
N VAL A 11 -5.16 -8.46 -0.29
CA VAL A 11 -5.34 -7.02 0.02
C VAL A 11 -6.76 -6.60 -0.29
N LYS A 12 -7.22 -6.80 -1.53
CA LYS A 12 -8.56 -6.37 -1.97
C LYS A 12 -9.65 -7.04 -1.14
N LYS A 13 -9.58 -8.36 -0.97
CA LYS A 13 -10.52 -9.13 -0.16
C LYS A 13 -10.63 -8.59 1.27
N PHE A 14 -9.50 -8.33 1.93
CA PHE A 14 -9.51 -7.84 3.32
C PHE A 14 -9.97 -6.38 3.44
N VAL A 15 -9.61 -5.53 2.47
CA VAL A 15 -10.06 -4.12 2.42
C VAL A 15 -11.56 -4.03 2.15
N GLU A 16 -12.11 -4.88 1.29
CA GLU A 16 -13.56 -4.94 1.03
C GLU A 16 -14.32 -5.42 2.25
N LYS A 17 -13.86 -6.51 2.88
CA LYS A 17 -14.55 -7.15 4.00
C LYS A 17 -14.43 -6.38 5.32
N ASN A 18 -13.23 -5.93 5.66
CA ASN A 18 -12.88 -5.43 6.99
C ASN A 18 -12.37 -3.97 6.99
N GLY A 19 -12.23 -3.35 5.81
CA GLY A 19 -11.50 -2.10 5.66
C GLY A 19 -9.99 -2.27 5.83
N PHE A 20 -9.28 -1.15 5.96
CA PHE A 20 -7.84 -1.13 6.24
C PHE A 20 -7.52 -0.11 7.33
N VAL A 21 -6.38 -0.31 7.99
CA VAL A 21 -5.86 0.64 8.97
C VAL A 21 -4.75 1.47 8.34
N LEU A 22 -4.93 2.78 8.27
CA LEU A 22 -3.82 3.70 7.97
C LEU A 22 -2.96 3.85 9.22
N VAL A 23 -1.67 3.53 9.12
CA VAL A 23 -0.73 3.75 10.22
C VAL A 23 -0.52 5.27 10.40
N PRO A 24 -0.74 5.84 11.60
CA PRO A 24 -0.70 7.28 11.83
C PRO A 24 0.75 7.78 11.90
N ARG A 25 1.40 7.88 10.74
CA ARG A 25 2.69 8.55 10.58
C ARG A 25 2.43 9.99 10.15
N GLU A 26 3.18 10.94 10.70
CA GLU A 26 3.10 12.35 10.32
C GLU A 26 3.10 12.53 8.79
N GLN A 27 4.03 11.87 8.09
CA GLN A 27 4.10 11.84 6.64
C GLN A 27 2.77 11.47 5.95
N ASN A 28 2.07 10.45 6.46
CA ASN A 28 0.81 9.99 5.85
C ASN A 28 -0.30 11.03 6.07
N VAL A 29 -0.37 11.58 7.29
CA VAL A 29 -1.39 12.58 7.68
C VAL A 29 -1.20 13.86 6.88
N THR A 30 0.03 14.39 6.85
CA THR A 30 0.38 15.60 6.10
C THR A 30 0.11 15.42 4.62
N PHE A 31 0.57 14.31 4.03
CA PHE A 31 0.36 14.05 2.61
C PHE A 31 -1.14 13.99 2.24
N MET A 32 -1.94 13.26 3.02
CA MET A 32 -3.37 13.16 2.76
C MET A 32 -4.07 14.51 2.93
N ALA A 33 -3.71 15.28 3.97
CA ALA A 33 -4.26 16.62 4.20
C ALA A 33 -3.94 17.59 3.06
N GLU A 34 -2.69 17.64 2.61
CA GLU A 34 -2.24 18.50 1.50
C GLU A 34 -2.96 18.19 0.17
N ARG A 35 -3.30 16.91 -0.07
CA ARG A 35 -4.01 16.47 -1.28
C ARG A 35 -5.53 16.50 -1.13
N GLY A 36 -6.06 16.86 0.04
CA GLY A 36 -7.49 16.69 0.35
C GLY A 36 -7.96 15.24 0.21
N MET A 37 -7.05 14.26 0.34
CA MET A 37 -7.35 12.84 0.16
C MET A 37 -8.05 12.29 1.40
N THR A 38 -9.24 11.75 1.22
CA THR A 38 -9.99 11.09 2.29
C THR A 38 -9.57 9.63 2.46
N MET A 39 -9.96 9.02 3.58
CA MET A 39 -9.79 7.57 3.78
C MET A 39 -10.53 6.74 2.72
N ASP A 40 -11.64 7.25 2.20
CA ASP A 40 -12.43 6.59 1.16
C ASP A 40 -11.77 6.71 -0.23
N ASP A 41 -11.11 7.84 -0.52
CA ASP A 41 -10.25 7.97 -1.71
C ASP A 41 -9.10 6.97 -1.66
N LEU A 42 -8.39 6.90 -0.53
CA LEU A 42 -7.31 5.94 -0.36
C LEU A 42 -7.81 4.49 -0.46
N ARG A 43 -9.01 4.20 0.06
CA ARG A 43 -9.67 2.90 -0.13
C ARG A 43 -9.87 2.58 -1.61
N ARG A 44 -10.42 3.53 -2.39
CA ARG A 44 -10.61 3.36 -3.84
C ARG A 44 -9.31 3.07 -4.55
N VAL A 45 -8.24 3.81 -4.23
CA VAL A 45 -6.90 3.58 -4.80
C VAL A 45 -6.41 2.17 -4.49
N ILE A 46 -6.53 1.71 -3.24
CA ILE A 46 -6.09 0.36 -2.85
C ILE A 46 -6.89 -0.71 -3.63
N LEU A 47 -8.20 -0.52 -3.80
CA LEU A 47 -9.05 -1.45 -4.53
C LEU A 47 -8.83 -1.42 -6.06
N SER A 48 -8.35 -0.30 -6.61
CA SER A 48 -8.01 -0.18 -8.03
C SER A 48 -6.64 -0.73 -8.40
N LEU A 49 -5.77 -1.02 -7.43
CA LEU A 49 -4.42 -1.55 -7.66
C LEU A 49 -4.43 -2.76 -8.62
N GLU A 50 -3.46 -2.80 -9.51
CA GLU A 50 -3.19 -3.89 -10.45
C GLU A 50 -1.83 -4.56 -10.12
N PRO A 51 -1.61 -5.82 -10.52
CA PRO A 51 -0.32 -6.49 -10.28
C PRO A 51 0.90 -5.74 -10.84
N LYS A 52 0.71 -4.93 -11.90
CA LYS A 52 1.75 -4.10 -12.51
C LYS A 52 2.19 -2.92 -11.62
N ASP A 53 1.32 -2.48 -10.71
CA ASP A 53 1.63 -1.37 -9.81
C ASP A 53 2.60 -1.81 -8.72
N MET A 54 2.70 -3.12 -8.43
CA MET A 54 3.62 -3.68 -7.44
C MET A 54 5.05 -3.71 -7.99
N PHE A 55 5.89 -2.81 -7.51
CA PHE A 55 7.30 -2.73 -7.92
C PHE A 55 8.26 -3.39 -6.92
N ASP A 56 7.84 -3.63 -5.67
CA ASP A 56 8.62 -4.33 -4.65
C ASP A 56 7.75 -5.25 -3.79
N GLY A 57 8.34 -6.37 -3.35
CA GLY A 57 7.64 -7.46 -2.69
C GLY A 57 6.82 -8.37 -3.64
N PRO A 58 5.91 -9.20 -3.09
CA PRO A 58 5.59 -9.33 -1.67
C PRO A 58 6.72 -10.02 -0.88
N GLU A 59 7.09 -9.47 0.28
CA GLU A 59 8.12 -10.03 1.17
C GLU A 59 7.62 -10.08 2.64
N GLN A 60 8.28 -10.86 3.49
CA GLN A 60 7.99 -10.85 4.92
C GLN A 60 8.33 -9.49 5.54
N ASP A 61 7.63 -9.11 6.60
CA ASP A 61 7.99 -7.92 7.35
C ASP A 61 9.43 -8.01 7.87
N ARG A 62 10.19 -6.92 7.73
CA ARG A 62 11.60 -6.87 8.10
C ARG A 62 11.78 -6.85 9.61
N ASP A 63 10.79 -6.34 10.35
CA ASP A 63 10.78 -6.39 11.82
C ASP A 63 10.62 -7.85 12.27
N PRO A 64 11.59 -8.43 13.01
CA PRO A 64 11.52 -9.82 13.46
C PRO A 64 10.26 -10.15 14.26
N ARG A 65 9.64 -9.16 14.92
CA ARG A 65 8.40 -9.35 15.70
C ARG A 65 7.18 -9.61 14.82
N PHE A 66 7.24 -9.21 13.56
CA PHE A 66 6.12 -9.25 12.61
C PHE A 66 6.37 -10.15 11.40
N ARG A 67 7.62 -10.56 11.16
CA ARG A 67 8.09 -11.35 10.01
C ARG A 67 7.21 -12.56 9.67
N ASP A 68 6.80 -13.33 10.67
CA ASP A 68 6.03 -14.57 10.45
C ASP A 68 4.54 -14.34 10.23
N LYS A 69 4.05 -13.11 10.42
CA LYS A 69 2.61 -12.78 10.41
C LYS A 69 2.21 -11.78 9.34
N TRP A 70 3.14 -10.93 8.92
CA TRP A 70 2.87 -9.84 8.00
C TRP A 70 3.68 -10.01 6.73
N THR A 71 2.99 -9.93 5.60
CA THR A 71 3.59 -9.80 4.27
C THR A 71 3.42 -8.36 3.82
N VAL A 72 4.44 -7.80 3.18
CA VAL A 72 4.54 -6.38 2.82
C VAL A 72 4.85 -6.27 1.32
N ALA A 73 4.22 -5.31 0.65
CA ALA A 73 4.54 -4.95 -0.73
C ALA A 73 4.43 -3.44 -0.95
N GLU A 74 5.15 -2.95 -1.95
CA GLU A 74 5.18 -1.54 -2.32
C GLU A 74 4.62 -1.35 -3.74
N PHE A 75 3.80 -0.32 -3.90
CA PHE A 75 3.05 -0.06 -5.11
C PHE A 75 3.21 1.38 -5.58
N SER A 76 3.17 1.58 -6.89
CA SER A 76 3.22 2.88 -7.55
C SER A 76 2.01 3.16 -8.45
N PRO A 77 0.77 3.24 -7.92
CA PRO A 77 -0.40 3.51 -8.75
C PRO A 77 -0.47 4.96 -9.21
N ALA A 78 -1.14 5.18 -10.34
CA ALA A 78 -1.56 6.51 -10.78
C ALA A 78 -2.70 7.06 -9.89
N TYR A 79 -2.67 8.35 -9.59
CA TYR A 79 -3.73 9.08 -8.89
C TYR A 79 -3.83 10.50 -9.44
N GLY A 80 -4.85 10.74 -10.28
CA GLY A 80 -4.94 11.98 -11.03
C GLY A 80 -3.71 12.16 -11.94
N SER A 81 -3.00 13.28 -11.78
CA SER A 81 -1.75 13.57 -12.49
C SER A 81 -0.49 13.14 -11.73
N GLU A 82 -0.63 12.57 -10.53
CA GLU A 82 0.49 12.13 -9.69
C GLU A 82 0.64 10.61 -9.72
N THR A 83 1.83 10.10 -9.39
CA THR A 83 2.03 8.70 -9.04
C THR A 83 2.22 8.61 -7.53
N LEU A 84 1.46 7.75 -6.86
CA LEU A 84 1.57 7.55 -5.42
C LEU A 84 2.56 6.45 -5.11
N TYR A 85 3.26 6.56 -3.99
CA TYR A 85 3.91 5.45 -3.34
C TYR A 85 2.97 4.92 -2.26
N LEU A 86 2.60 3.65 -2.34
CA LEU A 86 1.87 2.95 -1.29
C LEU A 86 2.69 1.80 -0.74
N LYS A 87 2.75 1.67 0.59
CA LYS A 87 3.28 0.50 1.26
C LYS A 87 2.17 -0.20 2.01
N LEU A 88 1.82 -1.40 1.58
CA LEU A 88 0.73 -2.17 2.17
C LEU A 88 1.27 -3.40 2.88
N SER A 89 0.60 -3.80 3.95
CA SER A 89 0.85 -5.10 4.58
C SER A 89 -0.43 -5.85 4.86
N VAL A 90 -0.37 -7.18 4.71
CA VAL A 90 -1.48 -8.10 4.99
C VAL A 90 -1.07 -9.12 6.03
N ARG A 91 -2.03 -9.49 6.86
CA ARG A 91 -1.95 -10.58 7.82
C ARG A 91 -3.12 -11.52 7.60
N THR A 92 -2.84 -12.71 7.06
CA THR A 92 -3.86 -13.63 6.52
C THR A 92 -4.65 -14.36 7.60
N ASP A 93 -4.01 -14.78 8.69
CA ASP A 93 -4.67 -15.44 9.84
C ASP A 93 -5.71 -14.55 10.53
N ALA A 94 -5.51 -13.23 10.50
CA ALA A 94 -6.41 -12.25 11.07
C ALA A 94 -7.25 -11.48 10.03
N GLU A 95 -7.09 -11.79 8.74
CA GLU A 95 -7.72 -11.08 7.61
C GLU A 95 -7.60 -9.54 7.70
N ARG A 96 -6.40 -9.04 8.04
CA ARG A 96 -6.13 -7.60 8.22
C ARG A 96 -5.27 -7.04 7.10
N CYS A 97 -5.58 -5.81 6.70
CA CYS A 97 -4.75 -4.98 5.84
C CYS A 97 -4.36 -3.68 6.54
N LYS A 98 -3.11 -3.27 6.39
CA LYS A 98 -2.61 -1.96 6.82
C LYS A 98 -2.03 -1.20 5.63
N CYS A 99 -2.30 0.11 5.59
CA CYS A 99 -1.53 1.05 4.80
C CYS A 99 -0.42 1.61 5.70
N LEU A 100 0.82 1.15 5.49
CA LEU A 100 1.99 1.55 6.26
C LEU A 100 2.50 2.94 5.81
N SER A 101 2.37 3.25 4.52
CA SER A 101 2.78 4.55 3.98
C SER A 101 1.97 4.92 2.74
N VAL A 102 1.65 6.20 2.63
CA VAL A 102 1.16 6.88 1.42
C VAL A 102 1.92 8.20 1.26
N LYS A 103 2.42 8.46 0.06
CA LYS A 103 3.09 9.72 -0.33
C LYS A 103 3.22 9.82 -1.85
N LEU A 104 3.77 10.92 -2.34
CA LEU A 104 4.21 11.04 -3.72
C LEU A 104 5.32 10.01 -4.02
N PHE A 105 5.17 9.29 -5.12
CA PHE A 105 6.25 8.46 -5.67
C PHE A 105 7.28 9.37 -6.34
N VAL A 106 8.54 9.26 -5.93
CA VAL A 106 9.65 9.98 -6.54
C VAL A 106 10.60 8.94 -7.11
N ASP A 107 10.64 8.81 -8.44
CA ASP A 107 11.61 7.94 -9.09
C ASP A 107 13.00 8.58 -8.96
N ARG A 108 13.85 7.96 -8.11
CA ARG A 108 15.18 8.49 -7.81
C ARG A 108 16.13 8.51 -9.02
N ARG A 109 15.74 7.95 -10.18
CA ARG A 109 16.52 8.04 -11.43
C ARG A 109 16.30 9.37 -12.14
N GLU A 110 15.25 10.13 -11.83
CA GLU A 110 14.99 11.44 -12.44
C GLU A 110 15.61 12.61 -11.66
N THR A 111 15.96 12.42 -10.39
CA THR A 111 16.61 13.45 -9.55
C THR A 111 18.13 13.60 -9.78
N ARG A 112 18.67 12.96 -10.83
CA ARG A 112 20.05 13.13 -11.30
C ARG A 112 20.04 13.62 -12.74
N LYS A 113 19.58 14.85 -12.96
CA LYS A 113 19.85 15.62 -14.17
C LYS A 113 20.27 17.02 -13.77
#